data_AF-W2C7A2-F1
#
_entry.id   AF-W2C7A2-F1
#
_cell.length_a   1.000
_cell.length_b   1.000
_cell.length_c   1.000
_cell.angle_alpha   90.00
_cell.angle_beta   90.00
_cell.angle_gamma   90.00
#
_symmetry.space_group_name_H-M   'P 1'
#
loop_
_entity.id
_entity.type
_entity.pdbx_description
1 polymer ?
#
loop_
_entity_poly.entity_id
_entity_poly.type
_entity_poly.pdbx_seq_one_letter_code
_entity_poly.pdbx_strand_id
1 'polypeptide(L)'
;VWTALTTVEEIREWCFDLKEFKPETGFEFQFVVEHNGFQYDHRCKVTTVIPLKKLAYTWRYEGHEGDSLVTYELFAEGEKTRLKLTHVGLETFPSLPAFARKNFMEGWTSIIGSSLKECVEKTN
;
A
#
# COMPACT_ATOMS: atom_id res chain seq x y z
N VAL A 1 -1.04 -14.13 -3.20
CA VAL A 1 -0.72 -12.72 -3.53
C VAL A 1 -1.95 -11.83 -3.60
N TRP A 2 -2.92 -12.06 -4.50
CA TRP A 2 -4.10 -11.18 -4.58
C TRP A 2 -4.87 -11.12 -3.26
N THR A 3 -5.15 -12.27 -2.64
CA THR A 3 -5.77 -12.36 -1.31
C THR A 3 -5.01 -11.53 -0.27
N ALA A 4 -3.68 -11.65 -0.24
CA ALA A 4 -2.84 -10.87 0.67
C ALA A 4 -2.93 -9.35 0.46
N LEU A 5 -3.31 -8.89 -0.74
CA LEU A 5 -3.53 -7.48 -1.05
C LEU A 5 -4.98 -7.02 -0.84
N THR A 6 -5.94 -7.95 -0.72
CA THR A 6 -7.38 -7.62 -0.68
C THR A 6 -8.11 -8.06 0.57
N THR A 7 -7.50 -8.89 1.41
CA THR A 7 -8.10 -9.42 2.63
C THR A 7 -7.54 -8.69 3.83
N VAL A 8 -8.41 -8.06 4.62
CA VAL A 8 -8.02 -7.26 5.78
C VAL A 8 -7.13 -8.04 6.77
N GLU A 9 -7.42 -9.31 7.01
CA GLU A 9 -6.66 -10.17 7.93
C GLU A 9 -5.22 -10.37 7.45
N GLU A 10 -5.02 -10.65 6.16
CA GLU A 10 -3.67 -10.78 5.59
C GLU A 10 -2.97 -9.41 5.56
N ILE A 11 -3.64 -8.33 5.14
CA ILE A 11 -3.03 -7.00 5.10
C ILE A 11 -2.55 -6.55 6.50
N ARG A 12 -3.30 -6.88 7.56
CA ARG A 12 -2.88 -6.64 8.94
C ARG A 12 -1.63 -7.42 9.33
N GLU A 13 -1.49 -8.63 8.82
CA GLU A 13 -0.38 -9.51 9.16
C GLU A 13 0.96 -9.00 8.61
N TRP A 14 0.98 -8.51 7.36
CA TRP A 14 2.23 -8.12 6.70
C TRP A 14 2.43 -6.62 6.52
N CYS A 15 1.39 -5.79 6.56
CA CYS A 15 1.46 -4.39 6.10
C CYS A 15 0.99 -3.36 7.13
N PHE A 16 -0.33 -3.22 7.31
CA PHE A 16 -0.93 -2.10 8.04
C PHE A 16 -2.10 -2.58 8.88
N ASP A 17 -2.22 -2.05 10.10
CA ASP A 17 -3.35 -2.33 10.97
C ASP A 17 -4.61 -1.61 10.48
N LEU A 18 -5.32 -2.24 9.53
CA LEU A 18 -6.54 -1.70 8.92
C LEU A 18 -7.78 -2.19 9.66
N LYS A 19 -8.67 -1.30 10.12
CA LYS A 19 -9.94 -1.73 10.73
C LYS A 19 -10.86 -2.47 9.77
N GLU A 20 -10.96 -1.99 8.54
CA GLU A 20 -11.75 -2.60 7.48
C GLU A 20 -11.07 -2.33 6.14
N PHE A 21 -11.12 -3.30 5.24
CA PHE A 21 -10.66 -3.14 3.87
C PHE A 21 -11.59 -3.89 2.93
N LYS A 22 -12.07 -3.22 1.88
CA LYS A 22 -12.81 -3.84 0.79
C LYS A 22 -12.15 -3.47 -0.53
N PRO A 23 -11.87 -4.45 -1.42
CA PRO A 23 -11.36 -4.19 -2.75
C PRO A 23 -12.50 -3.71 -3.66
N GLU A 24 -13.08 -2.56 -3.34
CA GLU A 24 -14.19 -1.96 -4.08
C GLU A 24 -13.86 -0.51 -4.43
N THR A 25 -14.10 -0.12 -5.68
CA THR A 25 -13.82 1.26 -6.11
C THR A 25 -14.72 2.22 -5.34
N GLY A 26 -14.13 3.27 -4.78
CA GLY A 26 -14.79 4.23 -3.91
C GLY A 26 -14.69 3.90 -2.41
N PHE A 27 -14.26 2.69 -2.04
CA PHE A 27 -14.06 2.32 -0.63
C PHE A 27 -12.93 3.12 0.00
N GLU A 28 -13.17 3.63 1.20
CA GLU A 28 -12.22 4.47 1.94
C GLU A 28 -11.74 3.72 3.18
N PHE A 29 -10.43 3.75 3.39
CA PHE A 29 -9.80 3.12 4.54
C PHE A 29 -8.73 4.03 5.12
N GLN A 30 -8.43 3.81 6.39
CA GLN A 30 -7.43 4.58 7.11
C GLN A 30 -6.59 3.69 8.02
N PHE A 31 -5.35 4.11 8.24
CA PHE A 31 -4.43 3.49 9.17
C PHE A 31 -3.43 4.54 9.66
N VAL A 32 -2.93 4.33 10.88
CA VAL A 32 -1.91 5.20 11.47
C VAL A 32 -0.58 4.48 11.43
N VAL A 33 0.45 5.15 10.94
CA VAL A 33 1.84 4.65 11.01
C VAL A 33 2.64 5.59 11.87
N GLU A 34 3.34 5.03 12.86
CA GLU A 34 4.32 5.79 13.64
C GLU A 34 5.69 5.72 12.98
N HIS A 35 6.32 6.86 12.74
CA HIS A 35 7.67 6.96 12.21
C HIS A 35 8.43 8.10 12.86
N ASN A 36 9.59 7.81 13.46
CA ASN A 36 10.42 8.77 14.20
C ASN A 36 9.65 9.53 15.30
N GLY A 37 8.70 8.86 15.98
CA GLY A 37 7.87 9.47 17.03
C GLY A 37 6.74 10.36 16.52
N PHE A 38 6.53 10.43 15.20
CA PHE A 38 5.39 11.11 14.58
C PHE A 38 4.36 10.09 14.10
N GLN A 39 3.10 10.34 14.41
CA GLN A 39 1.98 9.56 13.90
C GLN A 39 1.48 10.17 12.60
N TYR A 40 1.45 9.36 11.55
CA TYR A 40 0.94 9.72 10.24
C TYR A 40 -0.39 8.98 10.02
N ASP A 41 -1.50 9.72 10.09
CA ASP A 41 -2.82 9.19 9.77
C ASP A 41 -3.02 9.19 8.25
N HIS A 42 -3.02 8.00 7.67
CA HIS A 42 -3.16 7.78 6.25
C HIS A 42 -4.63 7.64 5.90
N ARG A 43 -5.08 8.42 4.92
CA ARG A 43 -6.42 8.37 4.34
C ARG A 43 -6.31 7.89 2.91
N CYS A 44 -6.80 6.69 2.67
CA CYS A 44 -6.72 6.05 1.37
C CYS A 44 -8.11 5.79 0.81
N LYS A 45 -8.22 5.87 -0.52
CA LYS A 45 -9.46 5.58 -1.25
C LYS A 45 -9.16 4.68 -2.42
N VAL A 46 -9.83 3.54 -2.50
CA VAL A 46 -9.69 2.62 -3.62
C VAL A 46 -10.25 3.27 -4.89
N THR A 47 -9.42 3.36 -5.93
CA THR A 47 -9.77 4.01 -7.21
C THR A 47 -9.90 3.02 -8.35
N THR A 48 -9.24 1.86 -8.28
CA THR A 48 -9.31 0.84 -9.32
C THR A 48 -9.15 -0.53 -8.71
N VAL A 49 -10.03 -1.44 -9.09
CA VAL A 49 -9.93 -2.86 -8.73
C VAL A 49 -10.19 -3.69 -9.97
N ILE A 50 -9.17 -4.44 -10.39
CA ILE A 50 -9.26 -5.46 -11.42
C ILE A 50 -8.82 -6.77 -10.76
N PRO A 51 -9.77 -7.67 -10.45
CA PRO A 51 -9.48 -8.92 -9.76
C PRO A 51 -8.28 -9.66 -10.36
N LEU A 52 -7.38 -10.11 -9.49
CA LEU A 52 -6.15 -10.86 -9.83
C LEU A 52 -5.15 -10.11 -10.74
N LYS A 53 -5.36 -8.82 -11.03
CA LYS A 53 -4.54 -8.06 -11.99
C LYS A 53 -4.07 -6.71 -11.46
N LYS A 54 -4.95 -5.92 -10.87
CA LYS A 54 -4.63 -4.53 -10.51
C LYS A 54 -5.44 -4.04 -9.33
N LEU A 55 -4.77 -3.39 -8.40
CA LEU A 55 -5.38 -2.66 -7.29
C LEU A 55 -4.74 -1.29 -7.22
N ALA A 56 -5.52 -0.21 -7.28
CA ALA A 56 -5.02 1.14 -7.10
C ALA A 56 -5.86 1.88 -6.08
N TYR A 57 -5.20 2.70 -5.27
CA TYR A 57 -5.83 3.56 -4.29
C TYR A 57 -5.05 4.85 -4.10
N THR A 58 -5.76 5.93 -3.77
CA THR A 58 -5.14 7.19 -3.40
C THR A 58 -4.47 7.06 -2.04
N TRP A 59 -3.46 7.88 -1.82
CA TRP A 59 -2.69 7.94 -0.60
C TRP A 59 -2.56 9.40 -0.20
N ARG A 60 -3.14 9.73 0.96
CA ARG A 60 -3.17 11.07 1.53
C ARG A 60 -2.88 11.00 3.03
N TYR A 61 -2.35 12.08 3.58
CA TYR A 61 -2.13 12.23 5.01
C TYR A 61 -3.16 13.22 5.59
N GLU A 62 -3.81 12.86 6.69
CA GLU A 62 -4.66 13.80 7.42
C GLU A 62 -3.81 14.98 7.93
N GLY A 63 -4.30 16.21 7.73
CA GLY A 63 -3.59 17.43 8.14
C GLY A 63 -2.47 17.89 7.20
N HIS A 64 -2.17 17.15 6.12
CA HIS A 64 -1.22 17.57 5.10
C HIS A 64 -1.87 17.72 3.72
N GLU A 65 -1.32 18.64 2.94
CA GLU A 65 -1.65 18.79 1.53
C GLU A 65 -0.96 17.71 0.68
N GLY A 66 -1.54 17.42 -0.48
CA GLY A 66 -1.04 16.43 -1.41
C GLY A 66 -1.87 15.16 -1.46
N ASP A 67 -1.99 14.64 -2.66
CA ASP A 67 -2.58 13.36 -3.00
C ASP A 67 -1.62 12.61 -3.93
N SER A 68 -1.47 11.33 -3.63
CA SER A 68 -0.64 10.42 -4.40
C SER A 68 -1.45 9.17 -4.73
N LEU A 69 -0.95 8.38 -5.67
CA LEU A 69 -1.62 7.17 -6.12
C LEU A 69 -0.66 5.99 -6.00
N VAL A 70 -1.08 5.00 -5.22
CA VAL A 70 -0.39 3.71 -5.11
C VAL A 70 -1.13 2.71 -5.99
N THR A 71 -0.38 2.04 -6.86
CA THR A 71 -0.89 1.06 -7.79
C THR A 71 -0.09 -0.23 -7.68
N TYR A 72 -0.79 -1.33 -7.42
CA TYR A 72 -0.29 -2.69 -7.47
C TYR A 72 -0.74 -3.33 -8.78
N GLU A 73 0.21 -3.86 -9.53
CA GLU A 73 -0.04 -4.62 -10.75
C GLU A 73 0.53 -6.03 -10.56
N LEU A 74 -0.31 -7.04 -10.79
CA LEU A 74 0.07 -8.45 -10.72
C LEU A 74 0.19 -9.01 -12.13
N PHE A 75 1.30 -9.68 -12.38
CA PHE A 75 1.58 -10.37 -13.64
C PHE A 75 1.86 -11.84 -13.34
N ALA A 76 1.16 -12.73 -14.02
CA ALA A 76 1.44 -14.16 -13.94
C ALA A 76 2.73 -14.47 -14.70
N GLU A 77 3.70 -15.09 -14.02
CA GLU A 77 4.98 -15.54 -14.58
C GLU A 77 5.14 -17.04 -14.30
N GLY A 78 4.33 -17.86 -14.99
CA GLY A 78 4.28 -19.30 -14.79
C GLY A 78 3.71 -19.66 -13.41
N GLU A 79 4.50 -20.37 -12.61
CA GLU A 79 4.16 -20.72 -11.22
C GLU A 79 4.41 -19.56 -10.23
N LYS A 80 4.99 -18.46 -10.71
CA LYS A 80 5.29 -17.28 -9.89
C LYS A 80 4.36 -16.12 -10.25
N THR A 81 4.20 -15.20 -9.31
CA THR A 81 3.52 -13.93 -9.53
C THR A 81 4.52 -12.80 -9.40
N ARG A 82 4.62 -11.96 -10.42
CA ARG A 82 5.37 -10.72 -10.34
C ARG A 82 4.43 -9.61 -9.89
N LEU A 83 4.77 -9.00 -8.77
CA LEU A 83 4.11 -7.81 -8.25
C LEU A 83 4.93 -6.58 -8.60
N LYS A 84 4.28 -5.58 -9.19
CA LYS A 84 4.85 -4.26 -9.44
C LYS A 84 4.06 -3.22 -8.65
N LEU A 85 4.71 -2.58 -7.68
CA LEU A 85 4.19 -1.40 -7.01
C LEU A 85 4.66 -0.14 -7.73
N THR A 86 3.73 0.76 -8.02
CA THR A 86 4.02 2.09 -8.55
C THR A 86 3.38 3.13 -7.63
N HIS A 87 4.17 4.07 -7.13
CA HIS A 87 3.69 5.18 -6.30
C HIS A 87 4.01 6.49 -7.02
N VAL A 88 2.96 7.22 -7.45
CA VAL A 88 3.06 8.49 -8.20
C VAL A 88 2.37 9.62 -7.45
N GLY A 89 2.69 10.87 -7.79
CA GLY A 89 2.14 12.04 -7.10
C GLY A 89 2.86 12.35 -5.79
N LEU A 90 4.08 11.83 -5.59
CA LEU A 90 4.90 12.20 -4.43
C LEU A 90 5.29 13.69 -4.44
N GLU A 91 5.28 14.32 -5.62
CA GLU A 91 5.55 15.75 -5.77
C GLU A 91 4.42 16.65 -5.25
N THR A 92 3.23 16.11 -4.99
CA THR A 92 2.10 16.89 -4.45
C THR A 92 2.23 17.10 -2.95
N PHE A 93 3.04 16.28 -2.27
CA PHE A 93 3.30 16.39 -0.85
C PHE A 93 4.20 17.60 -0.53
N PRO A 94 4.08 18.16 0.69
CA PRO A 94 4.97 19.21 1.12
C PRO A 94 6.42 18.73 1.09
N SER A 95 7.33 19.65 0.73
CA SER A 95 8.77 19.40 0.62
C SER A 95 9.45 19.24 1.99
N LEU A 96 8.97 18.28 2.78
CA LEU A 96 9.51 17.90 4.08
C LEU A 96 10.38 16.64 3.93
N PRO A 97 11.45 16.51 4.74
CA PRO A 97 12.30 15.33 4.72
C PRO A 97 11.54 14.01 4.91
N ALA A 98 10.44 14.04 5.68
CA ALA A 98 9.58 12.88 5.92
C ALA A 98 8.91 12.35 4.63
N PHE A 99 8.50 13.24 3.73
CA PHE A 99 7.86 12.90 2.45
C PHE A 99 8.88 12.76 1.30
N ALA A 100 10.17 12.61 1.62
CA ALA A 100 11.17 12.36 0.60
C ALA A 100 10.91 11.00 -0.08
N ARG A 101 10.99 10.98 -1.42
CA ARG A 101 10.84 9.77 -2.25
C ARG A 101 11.67 8.58 -1.74
N LYS A 102 12.86 8.83 -1.19
CA LYS A 102 13.76 7.81 -0.64
C LYS A 102 13.09 7.03 0.50
N ASN A 103 12.40 7.70 1.41
CA ASN A 103 11.72 7.07 2.54
C ASN A 103 10.59 6.15 2.06
N PHE A 104 9.78 6.60 1.10
CA PHE A 104 8.76 5.77 0.49
C PHE A 104 9.35 4.54 -0.19
N MET A 105 10.46 4.72 -0.93
CA MET A 105 11.13 3.61 -1.60
C MET A 105 11.68 2.59 -0.61
N GLU A 106 12.34 3.03 0.46
CA GLU A 106 12.88 2.16 1.51
C GLU A 106 11.74 1.42 2.25
N GLY A 107 10.68 2.14 2.62
CA GLY A 107 9.50 1.56 3.25
C GLY A 107 8.84 0.49 2.37
N TRP A 108 8.50 0.82 1.13
CA TRP A 108 7.90 -0.16 0.21
C TRP A 108 8.80 -1.35 -0.09
N THR A 109 10.11 -1.12 -0.22
CA THR A 109 11.08 -2.21 -0.46
C THR A 109 11.10 -3.17 0.71
N SER A 110 11.08 -2.68 1.95
CA SER A 110 11.05 -3.54 3.13
C SER A 110 9.72 -4.28 3.27
N ILE A 111 8.59 -3.57 3.13
CA ILE A 111 7.27 -4.17 3.33
C ILE A 111 6.98 -5.21 2.23
N ILE A 112 7.24 -4.91 0.96
CA ILE A 112 6.97 -5.84 -0.15
C ILE A 112 8.05 -6.92 -0.25
N GLY A 113 9.32 -6.54 -0.11
CA GLY A 113 10.45 -7.45 -0.27
C GLY A 113 10.58 -8.47 0.85
N SER A 114 10.14 -8.11 2.06
CA SER A 114 10.22 -8.99 3.24
C SER A 114 8.83 -9.42 3.70
N SER A 115 8.01 -8.49 4.22
CA SER A 115 6.77 -8.85 4.92
C SER A 115 5.75 -9.52 4.01
N LEU A 116 5.45 -8.93 2.86
CA LEU A 116 4.50 -9.52 1.90
C LEU A 116 4.99 -10.89 1.44
N LYS A 117 6.29 -10.99 1.12
CA LYS A 117 6.91 -12.23 0.66
C LYS A 117 6.75 -13.33 1.71
N GLU A 118 7.07 -13.03 2.96
CA GLU A 118 6.94 -13.99 4.06
C GLU A 118 5.48 -14.42 4.27
N CYS A 119 4.53 -13.49 4.21
CA CYS A 119 3.11 -13.79 4.33
C CYS A 119 2.62 -14.73 3.20
N VAL A 120 2.95 -14.43 1.94
CA VAL A 120 2.50 -15.29 0.83
C VAL A 120 3.24 -16.63 0.75
N GLU A 121 4.47 -16.72 1.26
CA GLU A 121 5.22 -17.97 1.34
C GLU A 121 4.85 -18.82 2.56
N LYS A 122 4.34 -18.23 3.65
CA LYS A 122 3.82 -18.96 4.82
C LYS A 122 2.49 -19.67 4.55
N THR A 123 1.68 -19.13 3.65
CA THR A 123 0.35 -19.66 3.32
C THR A 123 0.42 -20.83 2.31
N ASN A 124 1.61 -21.43 2.09
CA ASN A 124 1.86 -22.47 1.08
C ASN A 124 2.68 -23.64 1.63
#